data_AF-A0A1V4YUN4-F1
#
_entry.id   AF-A0A1V4YUN4-F1
#
_cell.length_a   1.000
_cell.length_b   1.000
_cell.length_c   1.000
_cell.angle_alpha   90.00
_cell.angle_beta   90.00
_cell.angle_gamma   90.00
#
_symmetry.space_group_name_H-M   'P 1'
#
loop_
_entity.id
_entity.type
_entity.pdbx_description
1 polymer ?
#
loop_
_entity_poly.entity_id
_entity_poly.type
_entity_poly.pdbx_seq_one_letter_code
_entity_poly.pdbx_strand_id
1 'polypeptide(L)' 'MGIKCAICGKEEDSLLRANHKELGTVKLCVDCWSKENNKKKLLNLEGGCGCCR' A
#
# COMPACT_ATOMS: atom_id res chain seq x y z
N MET A 1 17.26 2.51 -11.34
CA MET A 1 17.05 2.88 -9.91
C MET A 1 15.72 2.29 -9.51
N GLY A 2 15.73 1.26 -8.65
CA GLY A 2 14.51 0.64 -8.16
C GLY A 2 13.79 1.55 -7.17
N ILE A 3 12.51 1.28 -6.94
CA ILE A 3 11.74 1.96 -5.91
C ILE A 3 11.86 1.13 -4.63
N LYS A 4 12.07 1.77 -3.48
CA LYS A 4 12.19 1.08 -2.19
C LYS A 4 10.84 0.88 -1.52
N CYS A 5 10.58 -0.35 -1.09
CA CYS A 5 9.46 -0.67 -0.21
C CYS A 5 9.62 0.08 1.12
N ALA A 6 8.60 0.82 1.54
CA ALA A 6 8.63 1.61 2.76
C ALA A 6 8.69 0.76 4.05
N ILE A 7 8.41 -0.55 3.98
CA ILE A 7 8.40 -1.45 5.15
C ILE A 7 9.67 -2.26 5.25
N CYS A 8 10.11 -2.92 4.17
CA CYS A 8 11.27 -3.81 4.19
C CYS A 8 12.51 -3.24 3.50
N GLY A 9 12.42 -2.07 2.84
CA GLY A 9 13.54 -1.43 2.16
C GLY A 9 13.97 -2.09 0.84
N LYS A 10 13.33 -3.21 0.44
CA LYS A 10 13.63 -3.92 -0.81
C LYS A 10 13.44 -2.99 -2.01
N GLU A 11 14.41 -2.97 -2.91
CA GLU A 11 14.32 -2.30 -4.21
C GLU A 11 13.66 -3.23 -5.22
N GLU A 12 12.59 -2.75 -5.84
CA GLU A 12 11.91 -3.43 -6.93
C GLU A 12 11.53 -2.45 -8.02
N ASP A 13 11.40 -2.94 -9.25
CA ASP A 13 10.98 -2.14 -10.40
C ASP A 13 9.50 -1.72 -10.32
N SER A 14 8.72 -2.39 -9.47
CA SER A 14 7.30 -2.11 -9.30
C SER A 14 6.85 -2.34 -7.86
N LEU A 15 6.19 -1.33 -7.29
CA LEU A 15 5.61 -1.36 -5.94
C LEU A 15 4.16 -0.89 -5.96
N LEU A 16 3.36 -1.42 -5.05
CA LEU A 16 1.96 -1.07 -4.85
C LEU A 16 1.86 0.21 -4.01
N ARG A 17 1.13 1.21 -4.53
CA ARG A 17 0.78 2.39 -3.75
C ARG A 17 -0.35 2.05 -2.78
N ALA A 18 -0.15 2.32 -1.50
CA ALA A 18 -1.13 2.06 -0.46
C ALA A 18 -1.22 3.23 0.52
N ASN A 19 -2.39 3.43 1.10
CA ASN A 19 -2.57 4.37 2.20
C ASN A 19 -2.41 3.59 3.51
N HIS A 20 -1.29 3.78 4.20
CA HIS A 20 -1.03 3.18 5.50
C HIS A 20 -1.55 4.10 6.61
N LYS A 21 -2.22 3.54 7.62
CA LYS A 21 -2.81 4.29 8.74
C LYS A 21 -1.81 5.20 9.46
N GLU A 22 -0.58 4.73 9.62
CA GLU A 22 0.46 5.44 10.41
C GLU A 22 1.50 6.14 9.54
N LEU A 23 1.68 5.72 8.28
CA LEU A 23 2.77 6.20 7.41
C LEU A 23 2.23 7.09 6.27
N GLY A 24 0.90 7.26 6.18
CA GLY A 24 0.27 7.93 5.06
C GLY A 24 0.40 7.14 3.76
N THR A 25 0.46 7.83 2.63
CA THR A 25 0.61 7.19 1.33
C THR A 25 2.04 6.68 1.13
N VAL A 26 2.21 5.37 1.06
CA VAL A 26 3.50 4.69 0.89
C VAL A 26 3.49 3.72 -0.30
N LYS A 27 4.68 3.33 -0.76
CA LYS A 27 4.86 2.29 -1.77
C LYS A 27 5.39 1.01 -1.11
N LEU A 28 4.71 -0.10 -1.34
CA LEU A 28 4.99 -1.39 -0.70
C LEU A 28 5.19 -2.49 -1.75
N CYS A 29 6.07 -3.45 -1.45
CA CYS A 29 6.13 -4.68 -2.24
C CYS A 29 4.86 -5.50 -2.02
N VAL A 30 4.60 -6.47 -2.90
CA VAL A 30 3.40 -7.32 -2.83
C VAL A 30 3.28 -8.02 -1.47
N ASP A 31 4.39 -8.55 -0.95
CA ASP A 31 4.43 -9.20 0.36
C ASP A 31 4.07 -8.26 1.52
N CYS A 32 4.69 -7.09 1.59
CA CYS A 32 4.42 -6.13 2.66
C CYS A 32 3.01 -5.55 2.54
N TRP A 33 2.55 -5.29 1.31
CA TRP A 33 1.18 -4.87 1.07
C TRP A 33 0.18 -5.90 1.61
N SER A 34 0.36 -7.18 1.27
CA SER A 34 -0.55 -8.25 1.71
C SER A 34 -0.55 -8.42 3.23
N LYS A 35 0.64 -8.36 3.87
CA LYS A 35 0.77 -8.42 5.34
C LYS A 35 0.08 -7.24 6.04
N GLU A 36 0.33 -6.02 5.58
CA GLU A 36 -0.28 -4.83 6.18
C GLU A 36 -1.79 -4.74 5.89
N ASN A 37 -2.24 -5.22 4.74
CA ASN A 37 -3.67 -5.35 4.43
C ASN A 37 -4.35 -6.35 5.37
N ASN A 38 -3.75 -7.52 5.59
CA ASN A 38 -4.27 -8.54 6.51
C ASN A 38 -4.34 -8.03 7.96
N LYS A 39 -3.34 -7.24 8.39
CA LYS A 39 -3.34 -6.55 9.68
C LYS A 39 -4.32 -5.37 9.76
N LYS A 40 -5.07 -5.08 8.70
CA LYS A 40 -5.96 -3.90 8.57
C LYS A 40 -5.22 -2.59 8.85
N LYS A 41 -3.94 -2.52 8.49
CA LYS A 41 -3.07 -1.34 8.61
C LYS A 41 -3.14 -0.44 7.38
N LEU A 42 -3.63 -0.98 6.27
CA LEU A 42 -3.98 -0.19 5.09
C LEU A 42 -5.39 0.37 5.25
N LEU A 43 -5.52 1.66 4.96
CA LEU A 43 -6.80 2.29 4.70
C LEU A 43 -7.30 1.75 3.36
N ASN A 44 -8.58 1.38 3.30
CA ASN A 44 -9.24 1.20 2.02
C ASN A 44 -8.98 2.48 1.23
N LEU A 45 -8.63 2.36 -0.06
CA LEU A 45 -8.76 3.51 -0.93
C LEU A 45 -10.21 3.94 -0.79
N GLU A 46 -10.46 5.07 -0.13
CA GLU A 46 -11.75 5.73 -0.11
C GLU A 46 -12.02 6.26 -1.52
N GLY A 47 -12.22 5.32 -2.45
CA GLY A 47 -12.97 5.47 -3.68
C GLY A 47 -14.33 4.83 -3.45
N GLY A 48 -15.01 5.25 -2.38
CA GLY A 48 -16.46 5.11 -2.31
C GLY A 48 -17.07 6.04 -3.35
N CYS A 49 -17.00 5.70 -4.64
CA CYS A 49 -17.99 6.21 -5.57
C CYS A 49 -19.25 5.41 -5.27
N GLY A 50 -20.18 5.99 -4.50
CA GLY A 50 -21.58 5.60 -4.48
C GLY A 50 -22.24 5.88 -5.84
N CYS A 51 -21.63 5.41 -6.92
CA CYS A 51 -21.97 5.73 -8.31
C CYS A 51 -22.46 4.50 -9.09
N CYS A 52 -22.81 3.44 -8.38
CA CYS A 52 -23.65 2.36 -8.89
C CYS A 52 -24.92 2.33 -8.05
N ARG A 53 -25.82 3.29 -8.29
CA ARG A 53 -27.23 3.22 -7.88
C ARG A 53 -28.06 2.77 -9.07
#